data_AF-A0A426VY82-F1
#
_entry.id   AF-A0A426VY82-F1
#
_cell.length_a   1.000
_cell.length_b   1.000
_cell.length_c   1.000
_cell.angle_alpha   90.00
_cell.angle_beta   90.00
_cell.angle_gamma   90.00
#
_symmetry.space_group_name_H-M   'P 1'
#
loop_
_entity.id
_entity.type
_entity.pdbx_description
1 polymer ?
#
loop_
_entity_poly.entity_id
_entity_poly.type
_entity_poly.pdbx_seq_one_letter_code
_entity_poly.pdbx_strand_id
1 'polypeptide(L)'
;MIKTANPNKLYLIIIAITLAVNNIFIGYKIMGISFDRILLGVLFVISLKSFLYDIKTNKYLRLVVIFFIIFFALNLLKSSYLVLACDEYNISNMIRSSFRILTMLIFFYLSFFLISRSSNYRLFKYMLFILFLAFLLAFFQSYLTPFTEIANKIINFFFSVNMDENMSELIASNIEYGSTWELRTTGPYGSTITLSYALASAGLLSTYLYKKTEEKIYIYMLLFILVVAVLSMTRSVIITQIILVFYSMFSVKNRLGKLVITLAILIMPYLFYLYLDSFERVLDLNETSASGKIPLIITAIYALLLSPLGVCSTIYEEARHFMYEIFHTEEILKYTAHNGIVNIGFEYTVIGYLLFFYFFYLLFKASKKLRKSDRKLWVALIVAYFFQQSFHNMGLFVGDFPVLLILALYIFDISLSKNYKNRSVSGG
;
A
#
# COMPACT_ATOMS: atom_id res chain seq x y z
N MET A 1 -7.23 35.98 0.39
CA MET A 1 -7.69 34.75 -0.28
C MET A 1 -7.44 34.92 -1.77
N ILE A 2 -6.20 34.67 -2.24
CA ILE A 2 -5.91 34.75 -3.68
C ILE A 2 -6.58 33.54 -4.32
N LYS A 3 -7.53 33.78 -5.24
CA LYS A 3 -8.10 32.75 -6.11
C LYS A 3 -6.95 32.19 -6.95
N THR A 4 -6.24 31.18 -6.46
CA THR A 4 -5.52 30.28 -7.36
C THR A 4 -6.57 29.78 -8.35
N ALA A 5 -6.39 30.07 -9.64
CA ALA A 5 -7.30 29.65 -10.70
C ALA A 5 -7.71 28.20 -10.45
N ASN A 6 -9.01 27.92 -10.46
CA ASN A 6 -9.49 26.54 -10.29
C ASN A 6 -8.78 25.71 -11.36
N PRO A 7 -7.98 24.69 -10.98
CA PRO A 7 -7.27 23.89 -11.96
C PRO A 7 -8.28 23.29 -12.94
N ASN A 8 -7.89 23.23 -14.21
CA ASN A 8 -8.73 22.66 -15.26
C ASN A 8 -9.21 21.26 -14.81
N LYS A 9 -10.52 21.01 -14.92
CA LYS A 9 -11.14 19.73 -14.53
C LYS A 9 -10.46 18.53 -15.20
N LEU A 10 -10.02 18.69 -16.46
CA LEU A 10 -9.29 17.67 -17.19
C LEU A 10 -7.98 17.30 -16.49
N TYR A 11 -7.23 18.29 -16.00
CA TYR A 11 -5.97 18.07 -15.29
C TYR A 11 -6.17 17.25 -14.00
N LEU A 12 -7.23 17.55 -13.24
CA LEU A 12 -7.57 16.79 -12.04
C LEU A 12 -8.00 15.34 -12.36
N ILE A 13 -8.70 15.13 -13.48
CA ILE A 13 -9.06 13.78 -13.95
C ILE A 13 -7.80 13.00 -14.32
N ILE A 14 -6.86 13.61 -15.04
CA ILE A 14 -5.58 12.98 -15.40
C ILE A 14 -4.82 12.56 -14.14
N ILE A 15 -4.71 13.43 -13.12
CA ILE A 15 -4.10 13.06 -11.83
C ILE A 15 -4.81 11.85 -11.22
N ALA A 16 -6.14 11.84 -11.17
CA ALA A 16 -6.90 10.73 -10.60
C ALA A 16 -6.62 9.41 -11.35
N ILE A 17 -6.60 9.44 -12.68
CA ILE A 17 -6.27 8.28 -13.51
C ILE A 17 -4.84 7.80 -13.20
N THR A 18 -3.86 8.70 -13.23
CA THR A 18 -2.45 8.37 -12.97
C THR A 18 -2.25 7.73 -11.59
N LEU A 19 -2.89 8.28 -10.55
CA LEU A 19 -2.81 7.71 -9.20
C LEU A 19 -3.48 6.33 -9.12
N ALA A 20 -4.56 6.10 -9.88
CA ALA A 20 -5.27 4.82 -9.90
C ALA A 20 -4.53 3.71 -10.66
N VAL A 21 -3.85 4.05 -11.77
CA VAL A 21 -3.05 3.10 -12.56
C VAL A 21 -1.64 2.88 -12.01
N ASN A 22 -1.33 3.43 -10.84
CA ASN A 22 -0.03 3.25 -10.19
C ASN A 22 0.31 1.77 -10.04
N ASN A 23 1.53 1.39 -10.46
CA ASN A 23 2.03 0.01 -10.52
C ASN A 23 1.34 -0.92 -11.55
N ILE A 24 0.39 -0.45 -12.37
CA ILE A 24 -0.17 -1.24 -13.48
C ILE A 24 0.79 -1.27 -14.67
N PHE A 25 1.55 -0.20 -14.89
CA PHE A 25 2.49 -0.08 -16.02
C PHE A 25 3.96 -0.05 -15.57
N ILE A 26 4.29 -0.74 -14.48
CA ILE A 26 5.63 -0.64 -13.85
C ILE A 26 6.75 -1.30 -14.69
N GLY A 27 6.42 -2.33 -15.47
CA GLY A 27 7.32 -3.01 -16.40
C GLY A 27 7.67 -2.17 -17.63
N TYR A 28 6.81 -1.22 -18.01
CA TYR A 28 7.05 -0.30 -19.11
C TYR A 28 8.02 0.80 -18.70
N LYS A 29 9.31 0.60 -18.99
CA LYS A 29 10.40 1.47 -18.53
C LYS A 29 11.06 2.23 -19.68
N ILE A 30 11.35 3.51 -19.44
CA ILE A 30 12.23 4.35 -20.26
C ILE A 30 13.46 4.66 -19.43
N MET A 31 14.65 4.28 -19.89
CA MET A 31 15.91 4.46 -19.15
C MET A 31 15.86 3.91 -17.71
N GLY A 32 15.16 2.80 -17.50
CA GLY A 32 15.02 2.16 -16.18
C GLY A 32 13.98 2.78 -15.24
N ILE A 33 13.30 3.87 -15.65
CA ILE A 33 12.21 4.49 -14.89
C ILE A 33 10.88 4.09 -15.53
N SER A 34 9.91 3.64 -14.72
CA SER A 34 8.60 3.24 -15.22
C SER A 34 7.78 4.43 -15.72
N PHE A 35 6.93 4.20 -16.72
CA PHE A 35 6.12 5.24 -17.37
C PHE A 35 5.20 5.98 -16.38
N ASP A 36 4.61 5.24 -15.43
CA ASP A 36 3.77 5.81 -14.37
C ASP A 36 4.56 6.79 -13.47
N ARG A 37 5.84 6.54 -13.20
CA ARG A 37 6.72 7.43 -12.41
C ARG A 37 7.06 8.69 -13.18
N ILE A 38 7.35 8.57 -14.48
CA ILE A 38 7.61 9.73 -15.35
C ILE A 38 6.37 10.63 -15.39
N LEU A 39 5.19 10.04 -15.60
CA LEU A 39 3.93 10.79 -15.65
C LEU A 39 3.64 11.50 -14.32
N LEU A 40 3.85 10.84 -13.18
CA LEU A 40 3.75 11.48 -11.85
C LEU A 40 4.70 12.68 -11.72
N GLY A 41 5.96 12.54 -12.17
CA GLY A 41 6.94 13.61 -12.18
C GLY A 41 6.50 14.82 -13.01
N VAL A 42 6.03 14.60 -14.23
CA VAL A 42 5.52 15.67 -15.11
C VAL A 42 4.32 16.38 -14.47
N LEU A 43 3.35 15.63 -13.95
CA LEU A 43 2.19 16.21 -13.27
C LEU A 43 2.61 17.02 -12.03
N PHE A 44 3.61 16.56 -11.28
CA PHE A 44 4.14 17.30 -10.14
C PHE A 44 4.82 18.61 -10.54
N VAL A 45 5.65 18.61 -11.59
CA VAL A 45 6.31 19.82 -12.10
C VAL A 45 5.26 20.88 -12.48
N ILE A 46 4.19 20.47 -13.15
CA ILE A 46 3.06 21.36 -13.47
C ILE A 46 2.40 21.92 -12.19
N SER A 47 2.27 21.09 -11.15
CA SER A 47 1.70 21.46 -9.84
C SER A 47 2.67 22.13 -8.87
N LEU A 48 3.93 22.39 -9.25
CA LEU A 48 4.98 22.80 -8.31
C LEU A 48 4.68 24.15 -7.63
N LYS A 49 4.10 25.11 -8.37
CA LYS A 49 3.69 26.40 -7.78
C LYS A 49 2.62 26.21 -6.69
N SER A 50 1.65 25.35 -6.94
CA SER A 50 0.62 24.99 -5.96
C SER A 50 1.23 24.29 -4.76
N PHE A 51 2.22 23.41 -4.98
CA PHE A 51 2.90 22.68 -3.91
C PHE A 51 3.58 23.62 -2.91
N LEU A 52 4.35 24.58 -3.43
CA LEU A 52 5.05 25.58 -2.62
C LEU A 52 4.06 26.45 -1.83
N TYR A 53 2.91 26.79 -2.41
CA TYR A 53 1.86 27.53 -1.72
C TYR A 53 1.18 26.69 -0.62
N ASP A 54 0.79 25.45 -0.94
CA ASP A 54 0.08 24.57 -0.02
C ASP A 54 0.96 24.20 1.19
N ILE A 55 2.27 24.01 1.01
CA ILE A 55 3.21 23.79 2.13
C ILE A 55 3.29 25.03 3.04
N LYS A 56 3.32 26.23 2.47
CA LYS A 56 3.37 27.47 3.27
C LYS A 56 2.10 27.65 4.11
N THR A 57 0.95 27.26 3.57
CA THR A 57 -0.36 27.50 4.20
C THR A 57 -0.82 26.35 5.11
N ASN A 58 -0.53 25.09 4.78
CA ASN A 58 -0.98 23.93 5.53
C ASN A 58 0.14 23.34 6.41
N LYS A 59 0.05 23.61 7.72
CA LYS A 59 1.03 23.12 8.72
C LYS A 59 1.18 21.60 8.72
N TYR A 60 0.11 20.82 8.49
CA TYR A 60 0.18 19.36 8.55
C TYR A 60 0.79 18.78 7.29
N LEU A 61 0.44 19.32 6.12
CA LEU A 61 1.12 18.97 4.86
C LEU A 61 2.62 19.24 4.99
N ARG A 62 2.99 20.45 5.44
CA ARG A 62 4.38 20.83 5.68
C ARG A 62 5.10 19.86 6.62
N LEU A 63 4.45 19.44 7.70
CA LEU A 63 5.02 18.49 8.64
C LEU A 63 5.33 17.14 7.96
N VAL A 64 4.39 16.58 7.21
CA VAL A 64 4.62 15.32 6.48
C VAL A 64 5.73 15.47 5.43
N VAL A 65 5.77 16.59 4.70
CA VAL A 65 6.84 16.86 3.73
C VAL A 65 8.21 16.96 4.40
N ILE A 66 8.30 17.58 5.59
CA ILE A 66 9.54 17.60 6.37
C ILE A 66 9.99 16.18 6.72
N PHE A 67 9.07 15.28 7.13
CA PHE A 67 9.42 13.88 7.36
C PHE A 67 9.97 13.21 6.10
N PHE A 68 9.35 13.41 4.93
CA PHE A 68 9.90 12.89 3.67
C PHE A 68 11.32 13.40 3.39
N ILE A 69 11.58 14.69 3.63
CA ILE A 69 12.92 15.29 3.45
C ILE A 69 13.93 14.68 4.43
N ILE A 70 13.54 14.47 5.70
CA ILE A 70 14.43 13.84 6.69
C ILE A 70 14.72 12.37 6.32
N PHE A 71 13.69 11.60 5.92
CA PHE A 71 13.89 10.23 5.44
C PHE A 71 14.77 10.18 4.19
N PHE A 72 14.60 11.13 3.26
CA PHE A 72 15.48 11.27 2.10
C PHE A 72 16.94 11.52 2.52
N ALA A 73 17.17 12.43 3.47
CA ALA A 73 18.51 12.70 4.00
C ALA A 73 19.12 11.48 4.70
N LEU A 74 18.34 10.74 5.49
CA LEU A 74 18.79 9.49 6.12
C LEU A 74 19.12 8.40 5.10
N ASN A 75 18.34 8.28 4.03
CA ASN A 75 18.63 7.32 2.97
C ASN A 75 19.92 7.66 2.23
N LEU A 76 20.17 8.96 1.97
CA LEU A 76 21.44 9.42 1.40
C LEU A 76 22.60 9.11 2.35
N LEU A 77 22.47 9.45 3.63
CA LEU A 77 23.50 9.15 4.65
C LEU A 77 23.82 7.66 4.69
N LYS A 78 22.79 6.82 4.80
CA LYS A 78 22.91 5.35 4.79
C LYS A 78 23.58 4.86 3.52
N SER A 79 23.15 5.35 2.36
CA SER A 79 23.69 4.90 1.07
C SER A 79 25.14 5.33 0.89
N SER A 80 25.50 6.56 1.29
CA SER A 80 26.89 7.03 1.29
C SER A 80 27.77 6.19 2.22
N TYR A 81 27.27 5.84 3.41
CA TYR A 81 27.96 4.91 4.29
C TYR A 81 28.18 3.54 3.63
N LEU A 82 27.14 2.96 3.03
CA LEU A 82 27.27 1.65 2.36
C LEU A 82 28.22 1.69 1.16
N VAL A 83 28.25 2.77 0.37
CA VAL A 83 29.21 2.92 -0.75
C VAL A 83 30.66 2.94 -0.23
N LEU A 84 30.89 3.49 0.96
CA LEU A 84 32.22 3.58 1.56
C LEU A 84 32.63 2.31 2.32
N ALA A 85 31.66 1.60 2.91
CA ALA A 85 31.90 0.49 3.83
C ALA A 85 31.61 -0.89 3.24
N CYS A 86 30.86 -1.00 2.14
CA CYS A 86 30.51 -2.27 1.50
C CYS A 86 30.87 -2.25 0.01
N ASP A 87 31.80 -3.12 -0.40
CA ASP A 87 32.28 -3.20 -1.79
C ASP A 87 31.17 -3.52 -2.81
N GLU A 88 30.09 -4.17 -2.38
CA GLU A 88 28.96 -4.58 -3.22
C GLU A 88 27.96 -3.46 -3.52
N TYR A 89 28.00 -2.34 -2.78
CA TYR A 89 26.97 -1.31 -2.88
C TYR A 89 27.34 -0.21 -3.89
N ASN A 90 26.74 -0.26 -5.08
CA ASN A 90 27.00 0.71 -6.15
C ASN A 90 26.14 1.99 -6.03
N ILE A 91 26.68 3.12 -6.50
CA ILE A 91 26.01 4.42 -6.72
C ILE A 91 24.65 4.29 -7.42
N SER A 92 24.50 3.34 -8.36
CA SER A 92 23.20 3.09 -9.01
C SER A 92 22.08 2.77 -8.01
N ASN A 93 22.37 1.99 -6.96
CA ASN A 93 21.40 1.65 -5.91
C ASN A 93 21.03 2.86 -5.05
N MET A 94 22.00 3.75 -4.78
CA MET A 94 21.75 5.01 -4.09
C MET A 94 20.79 5.90 -4.89
N ILE A 95 21.02 6.06 -6.20
CA ILE A 95 20.17 6.88 -7.08
C ILE A 95 18.74 6.30 -7.14
N ARG A 96 18.61 4.98 -7.32
CA ARG A 96 17.30 4.30 -7.35
C ARG A 96 16.53 4.49 -6.05
N SER A 97 17.19 4.33 -4.90
CA SER A 97 16.57 4.49 -3.58
C SER A 97 16.12 5.94 -3.33
N SER A 98 16.95 6.91 -3.72
CA SER A 98 16.65 8.34 -3.63
C SER A 98 15.44 8.72 -4.51
N PHE A 99 15.43 8.25 -5.76
CA PHE A 99 14.33 8.50 -6.69
C PHE A 99 13.01 7.89 -6.21
N ARG A 100 13.05 6.72 -5.57
CA ARG A 100 11.88 6.07 -4.96
C ARG A 100 11.24 6.98 -3.90
N ILE A 101 12.03 7.55 -2.99
CA ILE A 101 11.54 8.45 -1.93
C ILE A 101 10.94 9.72 -2.53
N LEU A 102 11.60 10.31 -3.52
CA LEU A 102 11.09 11.48 -4.24
C LEU A 102 9.73 11.17 -4.91
N THR A 103 9.61 10.03 -5.55
CA THR A 103 8.36 9.58 -6.17
C THR A 103 7.25 9.39 -5.14
N MET A 104 7.58 8.89 -3.94
CA MET A 104 6.60 8.77 -2.85
C MET A 104 6.10 10.15 -2.39
N LEU A 105 6.99 11.12 -2.20
CA LEU A 105 6.61 12.50 -1.89
C LEU A 105 5.70 13.10 -2.96
N ILE A 106 6.05 12.89 -4.24
CA ILE A 106 5.26 13.34 -5.39
C ILE A 106 3.87 12.72 -5.36
N PHE A 107 3.77 11.39 -5.19
CA PHE A 107 2.51 10.67 -5.14
C PHE A 107 1.63 11.15 -3.98
N PHE A 108 2.21 11.29 -2.79
CA PHE A 108 1.54 11.83 -1.60
C PHE A 108 0.97 13.23 -1.87
N TYR A 109 1.78 14.12 -2.43
CA TYR A 109 1.31 15.48 -2.70
C TYR A 109 0.26 15.54 -3.81
N LEU A 110 0.41 14.81 -4.91
CA LEU A 110 -0.61 14.76 -5.97
C LEU A 110 -1.94 14.23 -5.44
N SER A 111 -1.88 13.25 -4.54
CA SER A 111 -3.05 12.76 -3.80
C SER A 111 -3.67 13.89 -2.96
N PHE A 112 -2.87 14.61 -2.17
CA PHE A 112 -3.34 15.75 -1.37
C PHE A 112 -3.94 16.86 -2.23
N PHE A 113 -3.30 17.19 -3.34
CA PHE A 113 -3.75 18.20 -4.29
C PHE A 113 -5.08 17.82 -4.94
N LEU A 114 -5.25 16.55 -5.32
CA LEU A 114 -6.50 16.03 -5.85
C LEU A 114 -7.64 16.21 -4.82
N ILE A 115 -7.41 15.84 -3.56
CA ILE A 115 -8.40 15.97 -2.49
C ILE A 115 -8.76 17.44 -2.25
N SER A 116 -7.75 18.31 -2.16
CA SER A 116 -7.95 19.72 -1.79
C SER A 116 -8.70 20.52 -2.86
N ARG A 117 -8.66 20.07 -4.11
CA ARG A 117 -9.29 20.73 -5.26
C ARG A 117 -10.52 20.00 -5.80
N SER A 118 -10.77 18.76 -5.41
CA SER A 118 -11.97 18.02 -5.82
C SER A 118 -13.19 18.45 -5.01
N SER A 119 -14.26 18.84 -5.70
CA SER A 119 -15.56 19.01 -5.05
C SER A 119 -16.23 17.64 -4.82
N ASN A 120 -16.62 17.40 -3.57
CA ASN A 120 -17.51 16.29 -3.18
C ASN A 120 -17.01 14.87 -3.56
N TYR A 121 -15.71 14.60 -3.37
CA TYR A 121 -15.08 13.28 -3.55
C TYR A 121 -15.23 12.61 -4.93
N ARG A 122 -15.77 13.30 -5.94
CA ARG A 122 -16.12 12.70 -7.25
C ARG A 122 -14.93 12.03 -7.94
N LEU A 123 -13.73 12.61 -7.81
CA LEU A 123 -12.53 12.08 -8.46
C LEU A 123 -12.05 10.75 -7.83
N PHE A 124 -12.32 10.52 -6.55
CA PHE A 124 -12.06 9.22 -5.91
C PHE A 124 -12.98 8.11 -6.43
N LYS A 125 -14.19 8.46 -6.90
CA LYS A 125 -15.08 7.51 -7.57
C LYS A 125 -14.44 7.01 -8.88
N TYR A 126 -13.81 7.89 -9.65
CA TYR A 126 -13.08 7.49 -10.85
C TYR A 126 -11.87 6.62 -10.53
N MET A 127 -11.13 6.94 -9.47
CA MET A 127 -10.02 6.09 -9.02
C MET A 127 -10.49 4.68 -8.67
N LEU A 128 -11.56 4.56 -7.86
CA LEU A 128 -12.14 3.27 -7.52
C LEU A 128 -12.68 2.53 -8.74
N PHE A 129 -13.26 3.24 -9.71
CA PHE A 129 -13.74 2.61 -10.94
C PHE A 129 -12.60 1.99 -11.76
N ILE A 130 -11.47 2.69 -11.89
CA ILE A 130 -10.29 2.15 -12.59
C ILE A 130 -9.72 0.94 -11.84
N LEU A 131 -9.61 1.03 -10.51
CA LEU A 131 -9.19 -0.10 -9.68
C LEU A 131 -10.17 -1.27 -9.77
N PHE A 132 -11.48 -1.00 -9.84
CA PHE A 132 -12.50 -2.02 -10.08
C PHE A 132 -12.26 -2.77 -11.38
N LEU A 133 -11.95 -2.07 -12.49
CA LEU A 133 -11.63 -2.73 -13.75
C LEU A 133 -10.37 -3.61 -13.65
N ALA A 134 -9.33 -3.14 -12.96
CA ALA A 134 -8.13 -3.93 -12.71
C ALA A 134 -8.41 -5.18 -11.86
N PHE A 135 -9.25 -5.06 -10.83
CA PHE A 135 -9.64 -6.17 -9.97
C PHE A 135 -10.63 -7.11 -10.65
N LEU A 136 -11.43 -6.62 -11.60
CA LEU A 136 -12.29 -7.45 -12.43
C LEU A 136 -11.46 -8.36 -13.34
N LEU A 137 -10.34 -7.84 -13.88
CA LEU A 137 -9.39 -8.66 -14.62
C LEU A 137 -8.73 -9.71 -13.72
N ALA A 138 -8.35 -9.34 -12.48
CA ALA A 138 -7.83 -10.29 -11.49
C ALA A 138 -8.88 -11.34 -11.07
N PHE A 139 -10.14 -10.94 -10.94
CA PHE A 139 -11.25 -11.84 -10.62
C PHE A 139 -11.38 -12.88 -11.72
N PHE A 140 -11.52 -12.46 -12.98
CA PHE A 140 -11.65 -13.37 -14.12
C PHE A 140 -10.41 -14.21 -14.39
N GLN A 141 -9.23 -13.82 -13.90
CA GLN A 141 -8.01 -14.65 -13.99
C GLN A 141 -8.13 -15.97 -13.20
N SER A 142 -9.02 -16.05 -12.21
CA SER A 142 -9.20 -17.28 -11.43
C SER A 142 -9.86 -18.38 -12.26
N TYR A 143 -9.40 -19.62 -12.10
CA TYR A 143 -10.04 -20.80 -12.71
C TYR A 143 -11.48 -21.03 -12.20
N LEU A 144 -11.84 -20.49 -11.03
CA LEU A 144 -13.19 -20.57 -10.47
C LEU A 144 -14.20 -19.64 -11.14
N THR A 145 -13.74 -18.76 -12.04
CA THR A 145 -14.56 -17.67 -12.60
C THR A 145 -14.72 -17.84 -14.10
N PRO A 146 -15.80 -17.32 -14.70
CA PRO A 146 -15.95 -17.38 -16.15
C PRO A 146 -14.90 -16.50 -16.85
N PHE A 147 -14.64 -16.79 -18.13
CA PHE A 147 -13.75 -15.99 -18.99
C PHE A 147 -12.26 -16.03 -18.62
N THR A 148 -11.80 -17.03 -17.86
CA THR A 148 -10.38 -17.20 -17.48
C THR A 148 -9.42 -17.14 -18.63
N GLU A 149 -9.69 -17.86 -19.72
CA GLU A 149 -8.83 -17.87 -20.90
C GLU A 149 -8.70 -16.47 -21.53
N ILE A 150 -9.80 -15.73 -21.62
CA ILE A 150 -9.81 -14.36 -22.18
C ILE A 150 -9.03 -13.41 -21.26
N ALA A 151 -9.24 -13.50 -19.95
CA ALA A 151 -8.53 -12.69 -18.98
C ALA A 151 -7.02 -12.96 -19.03
N ASN A 152 -6.60 -14.23 -19.08
CA ASN A 152 -5.20 -14.63 -19.22
C ASN A 152 -4.58 -14.14 -20.54
N LYS A 153 -5.31 -14.21 -21.66
CA LYS A 153 -4.85 -13.64 -22.94
C LYS A 153 -4.63 -12.12 -22.88
N ILE A 154 -5.58 -11.39 -22.28
CA ILE A 154 -5.44 -9.92 -22.09
C ILE A 154 -4.24 -9.62 -21.20
N ILE A 155 -4.10 -10.35 -20.09
CA ILE A 155 -3.01 -10.20 -19.14
C ILE A 155 -1.66 -10.47 -19.81
N ASN A 156 -1.52 -11.57 -20.54
CA ASN A 156 -0.29 -11.92 -21.23
C ASN A 156 0.06 -10.92 -22.34
N PHE A 157 -0.94 -10.44 -23.09
CA PHE A 157 -0.71 -9.49 -24.19
C PHE A 157 -0.32 -8.08 -23.70
N PHE A 158 -1.01 -7.55 -22.69
CA PHE A 158 -0.82 -6.16 -22.24
C PHE A 158 0.01 -6.00 -20.96
N PHE A 159 0.28 -7.06 -20.20
CA PHE A 159 0.87 -6.94 -18.86
C PHE A 159 1.94 -7.99 -18.54
N SER A 160 2.34 -8.84 -19.50
CA SER A 160 3.45 -9.80 -19.31
C SER A 160 4.77 -9.14 -18.93
N VAL A 161 5.01 -7.91 -19.38
CA VAL A 161 6.21 -7.11 -19.03
C VAL A 161 6.32 -6.83 -17.51
N ASN A 162 5.22 -6.96 -16.76
CA ASN A 162 5.22 -6.80 -15.31
C ASN A 162 5.54 -8.10 -14.54
N MET A 163 5.64 -9.23 -15.22
CA MET A 163 5.78 -10.56 -14.62
C MET A 163 7.24 -11.01 -14.59
N ASP A 164 7.55 -11.90 -13.65
CA ASP A 164 8.76 -12.72 -13.73
C ASP A 164 8.56 -13.89 -14.71
N GLU A 165 9.66 -14.55 -15.08
CA GLU A 165 9.66 -15.66 -16.05
C GLU A 165 8.72 -16.78 -15.59
N ASN A 166 8.79 -17.18 -14.31
CA ASN A 166 7.95 -18.23 -13.74
C ASN A 166 6.45 -17.92 -13.85
N MET A 167 6.03 -16.71 -13.50
CA MET A 167 4.63 -16.30 -13.59
C MET A 167 4.16 -16.20 -15.04
N SER A 168 5.03 -15.73 -15.94
CA SER A 168 4.74 -15.68 -17.37
C SER A 168 4.55 -17.08 -17.95
N GLU A 169 5.42 -18.04 -17.58
CA GLU A 169 5.32 -19.44 -17.98
C GLU A 169 4.05 -20.11 -17.44
N LEU A 170 3.71 -19.88 -16.17
CA LEU A 170 2.47 -20.37 -15.56
C LEU A 170 1.21 -19.84 -16.27
N ILE A 171 1.20 -18.58 -16.69
CA ILE A 171 0.06 -18.04 -17.46
C ILE A 171 0.03 -18.64 -18.86
N ALA A 172 1.19 -18.79 -19.52
CA ALA A 172 1.27 -19.40 -20.84
C ALA A 172 0.80 -20.86 -20.82
N SER A 173 1.23 -21.66 -19.84
CA SER A 173 0.80 -23.04 -19.67
C SER A 173 -0.70 -23.15 -19.40
N ASN A 174 -1.28 -22.22 -18.64
CA ASN A 174 -2.72 -22.12 -18.40
C ASN A 174 -3.53 -21.86 -19.67
N ILE A 175 -2.96 -21.10 -20.62
CA ILE A 175 -3.60 -20.84 -21.92
C ILE A 175 -3.53 -22.08 -22.82
N GLU A 176 -2.40 -22.80 -22.78
CA GLU A 176 -2.13 -23.93 -23.68
C GLU A 176 -2.77 -25.25 -23.22
N TYR A 177 -2.70 -25.56 -21.92
CA TYR A 177 -3.11 -26.85 -21.36
C TYR A 177 -4.46 -26.79 -20.60
N GLY A 178 -5.07 -25.61 -20.51
CA GLY A 178 -6.28 -25.38 -19.71
C GLY A 178 -5.95 -25.02 -18.26
N SER A 179 -6.95 -24.44 -17.56
CA SER A 179 -6.76 -23.81 -16.26
C SER A 179 -6.23 -24.76 -15.17
N THR A 180 -5.03 -24.51 -14.69
CA THR A 180 -4.40 -25.17 -13.54
C THR A 180 -4.85 -24.51 -12.24
N TRP A 181 -5.05 -25.33 -11.20
CA TRP A 181 -5.54 -24.94 -9.88
C TRP A 181 -4.52 -24.11 -9.07
N GLU A 182 -3.29 -23.97 -9.58
CA GLU A 182 -2.16 -23.35 -8.89
C GLU A 182 -2.01 -21.85 -9.16
N LEU A 183 -2.71 -21.30 -10.16
CA LEU A 183 -2.54 -19.90 -10.55
C LEU A 183 -3.20 -18.96 -9.54
N ARG A 184 -2.38 -18.35 -8.69
CA ARG A 184 -2.82 -17.25 -7.83
C ARG A 184 -3.09 -16.00 -8.67
N THR A 185 -4.19 -15.31 -8.39
CA THR A 185 -4.56 -14.14 -9.20
C THR A 185 -3.64 -12.95 -8.93
N THR A 186 -3.22 -12.29 -10.01
CA THR A 186 -2.33 -11.13 -10.02
C THR A 186 -2.96 -9.92 -10.70
N GLY A 187 -3.96 -10.16 -11.56
CA GLY A 187 -4.49 -9.16 -12.48
C GLY A 187 -3.38 -8.51 -13.31
N PRO A 188 -3.50 -7.20 -13.61
CA PRO A 188 -2.50 -6.51 -14.43
C PRO A 188 -1.20 -6.17 -13.68
N TYR A 189 -1.11 -6.48 -12.38
CA TYR A 189 0.02 -6.08 -11.52
C TYR A 189 1.24 -7.00 -11.60
N GLY A 190 1.16 -8.11 -12.33
CA GLY A 190 2.26 -9.05 -12.56
C GLY A 190 2.67 -9.90 -11.35
N SER A 191 2.28 -9.53 -10.13
CA SER A 191 2.48 -10.36 -8.93
C SER A 191 1.32 -10.24 -7.93
N THR A 192 1.11 -11.30 -7.15
CA THR A 192 0.09 -11.36 -6.10
C THR A 192 0.36 -10.35 -4.99
N ILE A 193 1.64 -10.10 -4.70
CA ILE A 193 2.10 -9.12 -3.71
C ILE A 193 1.72 -7.71 -4.15
N THR A 194 2.03 -7.32 -5.39
CA THR A 194 1.67 -5.98 -5.90
C THR A 194 0.15 -5.77 -5.93
N LEU A 195 -0.61 -6.80 -6.36
CA LEU A 195 -2.07 -6.78 -6.30
C LEU A 195 -2.58 -6.58 -4.86
N SER A 196 -1.97 -7.23 -3.87
CA SER A 196 -2.41 -7.15 -2.47
C SER A 196 -2.34 -5.72 -1.91
N TYR A 197 -1.32 -4.93 -2.26
CA TYR A 197 -1.23 -3.52 -1.85
C TYR A 197 -2.32 -2.66 -2.51
N ALA A 198 -2.63 -2.92 -3.78
CA ALA A 198 -3.70 -2.23 -4.49
C ALA A 198 -5.07 -2.55 -3.87
N LEU A 199 -5.35 -3.82 -3.59
CA LEU A 199 -6.57 -4.29 -2.92
C LEU A 199 -6.72 -3.68 -1.52
N ALA A 200 -5.66 -3.72 -0.70
CA ALA A 200 -5.65 -3.11 0.63
C ALA A 200 -6.06 -1.64 0.57
N SER A 201 -5.45 -0.89 -0.33
CA SER A 201 -5.67 0.57 -0.44
C SER A 201 -7.03 0.92 -1.03
N ALA A 202 -7.52 0.14 -1.99
CA ALA A 202 -8.88 0.28 -2.48
C ALA A 202 -9.91 -0.01 -1.37
N GLY A 203 -9.65 -1.01 -0.51
CA GLY A 203 -10.49 -1.31 0.65
C GLY A 203 -10.53 -0.16 1.65
N LEU A 204 -9.36 0.42 1.98
CA LEU A 204 -9.23 1.59 2.85
C LEU A 204 -9.99 2.79 2.28
N LEU A 205 -9.82 3.07 0.98
CA LEU A 205 -10.50 4.15 0.28
C LEU A 205 -12.03 3.93 0.24
N SER A 206 -12.47 2.71 -0.06
CA SER A 206 -13.90 2.37 -0.10
C SER A 206 -14.55 2.54 1.27
N THR A 207 -13.89 2.08 2.33
CA THR A 207 -14.34 2.25 3.72
C THR A 207 -14.43 3.73 4.10
N TYR A 208 -13.42 4.53 3.71
CA TYR A 208 -13.43 5.97 3.93
C TYR A 208 -14.61 6.65 3.20
N LEU A 209 -14.80 6.37 1.91
CA LEU A 209 -15.87 6.96 1.11
C LEU A 209 -17.25 6.54 1.60
N TYR A 210 -17.44 5.27 1.98
CA TYR A 210 -18.66 4.80 2.63
C TYR A 210 -18.96 5.66 3.86
N LYS A 211 -17.95 5.90 4.71
CA LYS A 211 -18.17 6.66 5.94
C LYS A 211 -18.51 8.13 5.69
N LYS A 212 -17.97 8.74 4.63
CA LYS A 212 -18.22 10.15 4.29
C LYS A 212 -19.51 10.39 3.51
N THR A 213 -19.98 9.41 2.74
CA THR A 213 -21.11 9.58 1.81
C THR A 213 -22.34 8.74 2.18
N GLU A 214 -22.17 7.70 2.99
CA GLU A 214 -23.18 6.67 3.30
C GLU A 214 -23.72 5.92 2.06
N GLU A 215 -23.09 6.05 0.87
CA GLU A 215 -23.51 5.35 -0.35
C GLU A 215 -23.16 3.86 -0.29
N LYS A 216 -24.14 2.97 -0.50
CA LYS A 216 -23.97 1.50 -0.39
C LYS A 216 -23.01 0.90 -1.41
N ILE A 217 -22.79 1.57 -2.55
CA ILE A 217 -21.89 1.07 -3.61
C ILE A 217 -20.47 0.80 -3.09
N TYR A 218 -20.01 1.57 -2.10
CA TYR A 218 -18.69 1.35 -1.48
C TYR A 218 -18.65 0.10 -0.58
N ILE A 219 -19.77 -0.34 -0.02
CA ILE A 219 -19.85 -1.63 0.68
C ILE A 219 -19.77 -2.78 -0.33
N TYR A 220 -20.50 -2.69 -1.44
CA TYR A 220 -20.42 -3.71 -2.50
C TYR A 220 -19.02 -3.79 -3.10
N MET A 221 -18.37 -2.65 -3.33
CA MET A 221 -16.98 -2.58 -3.75
C MET A 221 -16.03 -3.23 -2.72
N LEU A 222 -16.24 -2.98 -1.42
CA LEU A 222 -15.44 -3.59 -0.36
C LEU A 222 -15.60 -5.11 -0.30
N LEU A 223 -16.82 -5.63 -0.48
CA LEU A 223 -17.08 -7.07 -0.56
C LEU A 223 -16.46 -7.70 -1.81
N PHE A 224 -16.52 -7.01 -2.96
CA PHE A 224 -15.85 -7.45 -4.18
C PHE A 224 -14.32 -7.50 -4.01
N ILE A 225 -13.72 -6.49 -3.37
CA ILE A 225 -12.29 -6.49 -3.04
C ILE A 225 -11.94 -7.67 -2.12
N LEU A 226 -12.80 -8.01 -1.14
CA LEU A 226 -12.60 -9.19 -0.29
C LEU A 226 -12.61 -10.48 -1.12
N VAL A 227 -13.51 -10.63 -2.09
CA VAL A 227 -13.55 -11.80 -3.00
C VAL A 227 -12.22 -11.95 -3.73
N VAL A 228 -11.74 -10.87 -4.37
CA VAL A 228 -10.47 -10.88 -5.12
C VAL A 228 -9.27 -11.11 -4.17
N ALA A 229 -9.32 -10.57 -2.96
CA ALA A 229 -8.31 -10.82 -1.93
C ALA A 229 -8.20 -12.32 -1.59
N VAL A 230 -9.33 -13.03 -1.46
CA VAL A 230 -9.34 -14.47 -1.24
C VAL A 230 -8.77 -15.23 -2.44
N LEU A 231 -9.18 -14.87 -3.66
CA LEU A 231 -8.64 -15.46 -4.89
C LEU A 231 -7.13 -15.26 -5.06
N SER A 232 -6.56 -14.18 -4.51
CA SER A 232 -5.11 -13.96 -4.50
C SER A 232 -4.34 -14.85 -3.50
N MET A 233 -5.07 -15.52 -2.59
CA MET A 233 -4.56 -16.34 -1.48
C MET A 233 -3.56 -15.61 -0.58
N THR A 234 -3.70 -14.30 -0.43
CA THR A 234 -2.77 -13.48 0.35
C THR A 234 -3.35 -13.21 1.75
N ARG A 235 -2.88 -13.93 2.78
CA ARG A 235 -3.45 -13.88 4.15
C ARG A 235 -3.60 -12.45 4.71
N SER A 236 -2.57 -11.63 4.55
CA SER A 236 -2.52 -10.25 5.05
C SER A 236 -3.63 -9.36 4.49
N VAL A 237 -3.90 -9.44 3.17
CA VAL A 237 -4.93 -8.59 2.56
C VAL A 237 -6.32 -9.12 2.89
N ILE A 238 -6.50 -10.44 3.01
CA ILE A 238 -7.75 -11.05 3.48
C ILE A 238 -8.09 -10.52 4.89
N ILE A 239 -7.16 -10.61 5.85
CA ILE A 239 -7.36 -10.11 7.22
C ILE A 239 -7.63 -8.61 7.21
N THR A 240 -6.88 -7.84 6.42
CA THR A 240 -7.09 -6.39 6.24
C THR A 240 -8.50 -6.08 5.78
N GLN A 241 -9.01 -6.78 4.75
CA GLN A 241 -10.39 -6.58 4.28
C GLN A 241 -11.41 -7.02 5.33
N ILE A 242 -11.20 -8.12 6.06
CA ILE A 242 -12.10 -8.55 7.14
C ILE A 242 -12.23 -7.46 8.21
N ILE A 243 -11.12 -6.84 8.63
CA ILE A 243 -11.13 -5.72 9.60
C ILE A 243 -11.99 -4.56 9.07
N LEU A 244 -11.82 -4.20 7.80
CA LEU A 244 -12.53 -3.09 7.16
C LEU A 244 -14.02 -3.38 6.96
N VAL A 245 -14.35 -4.60 6.56
CA VAL A 245 -15.72 -5.08 6.43
C VAL A 245 -16.39 -5.07 7.80
N PHE A 246 -15.75 -5.63 8.82
CA PHE A 246 -16.25 -5.64 10.20
C PHE A 246 -16.49 -4.21 10.72
N TYR A 247 -15.53 -3.30 10.56
CA TYR A 247 -15.71 -1.89 10.91
C TYR A 247 -16.91 -1.26 10.19
N SER A 248 -17.08 -1.55 8.90
CA SER A 248 -18.18 -1.06 8.09
C SER A 248 -19.53 -1.61 8.57
N MET A 249 -19.62 -2.86 9.02
CA MET A 249 -20.84 -3.44 9.62
C MET A 249 -21.35 -2.64 10.82
N PHE A 250 -20.47 -2.27 11.75
CA PHE A 250 -20.87 -1.46 12.91
C PHE A 250 -21.27 -0.04 12.54
N SER A 251 -20.85 0.42 11.37
CA SER A 251 -21.22 1.73 10.83
C SER A 251 -22.54 1.72 10.05
N VAL A 252 -22.96 0.57 9.53
CA VAL A 252 -24.24 0.40 8.83
C VAL A 252 -25.40 0.48 9.83
N LYS A 253 -26.38 1.37 9.59
CA LYS A 253 -27.56 1.53 10.44
C LYS A 253 -28.62 0.42 10.23
N ASN A 254 -28.75 -0.10 9.01
CA ASN A 254 -29.78 -1.07 8.64
C ASN A 254 -29.41 -2.52 9.04
N ARG A 255 -30.33 -3.23 9.70
CA ARG A 255 -30.19 -4.65 10.09
C ARG A 255 -29.94 -5.57 8.90
N LEU A 256 -30.61 -5.37 7.77
CA LEU A 256 -30.42 -6.21 6.57
C LEU A 256 -28.99 -6.07 6.01
N GLY A 257 -28.44 -4.85 6.00
CA GLY A 257 -27.07 -4.62 5.57
C GLY A 257 -26.05 -5.30 6.47
N LYS A 258 -26.29 -5.31 7.79
CA LYS A 258 -25.45 -6.08 8.73
C LYS A 258 -25.50 -7.57 8.43
N LEU A 259 -26.69 -8.13 8.23
CA LEU A 259 -26.88 -9.55 7.93
C LEU A 259 -26.15 -9.98 6.65
N VAL A 260 -26.29 -9.20 5.55
CA VAL A 260 -25.58 -9.48 4.29
C VAL A 260 -24.06 -9.54 4.50
N ILE A 261 -23.52 -8.59 5.26
CA ILE A 261 -22.08 -8.56 5.51
C ILE A 261 -21.65 -9.72 6.43
N THR A 262 -22.44 -10.05 7.47
CA THR A 262 -22.18 -11.21 8.33
C THR A 262 -22.14 -12.50 7.51
N LEU A 263 -23.13 -12.70 6.64
CA LEU A 263 -23.19 -13.86 5.76
C LEU A 263 -21.99 -13.89 4.81
N ALA A 264 -21.59 -12.75 4.24
CA ALA A 264 -20.40 -12.70 3.38
C ALA A 264 -19.12 -13.10 4.14
N ILE A 265 -18.93 -12.66 5.38
CA ILE A 265 -17.75 -13.03 6.20
C ILE A 265 -17.76 -14.52 6.57
N LEU A 266 -18.92 -15.10 6.88
CA LEU A 266 -19.01 -16.49 7.34
C LEU A 266 -19.02 -17.49 6.18
N ILE A 267 -19.77 -17.19 5.11
CA ILE A 267 -20.01 -18.12 4.01
C ILE A 267 -18.88 -18.10 3.00
N MET A 268 -18.28 -16.93 2.70
CA MET A 268 -17.22 -16.90 1.68
C MET A 268 -16.02 -17.78 2.03
N PRO A 269 -15.42 -17.69 3.23
CA PRO A 269 -14.25 -18.51 3.56
C PRO A 269 -14.59 -20.00 3.53
N TYR A 270 -15.81 -20.37 3.94
CA TYR A 270 -16.27 -21.76 3.89
C TYR A 270 -16.44 -22.26 2.45
N LEU A 271 -17.07 -21.46 1.57
CA LEU A 271 -17.17 -21.80 0.15
C LEU A 271 -15.79 -21.92 -0.48
N PHE A 272 -14.87 -21.01 -0.18
CA PHE A 272 -13.51 -21.09 -0.70
C PHE A 272 -12.74 -22.30 -0.18
N TYR A 273 -12.87 -22.64 1.09
CA TYR A 273 -12.31 -23.86 1.65
C TYR A 273 -12.81 -25.13 0.93
N LEU A 274 -14.09 -25.17 0.54
CA LEU A 274 -14.65 -26.32 -0.18
C LEU A 274 -14.19 -26.44 -1.65
N TYR A 275 -13.76 -25.34 -2.28
CA TYR A 275 -13.50 -25.28 -3.73
C TYR A 275 -12.04 -24.95 -4.09
N LEU A 276 -11.19 -24.70 -3.11
CA LEU A 276 -9.76 -24.45 -3.30
C LEU A 276 -8.98 -25.45 -2.44
N ASP A 277 -8.50 -26.54 -3.02
CA ASP A 277 -7.64 -27.52 -2.32
C ASP A 277 -6.36 -26.85 -1.76
N SER A 278 -5.91 -25.76 -2.38
CA SER A 278 -4.80 -24.92 -1.92
C SER A 278 -5.17 -23.89 -0.84
N PHE A 279 -6.43 -23.85 -0.37
CA PHE A 279 -6.84 -22.96 0.73
C PHE A 279 -6.30 -23.42 2.09
N GLU A 280 -5.81 -24.66 2.20
CA GLU A 280 -4.98 -25.09 3.34
C GLU A 280 -3.84 -24.10 3.58
N ARG A 281 -3.25 -23.53 2.53
CA ARG A 281 -2.24 -22.47 2.63
C ARG A 281 -2.75 -21.20 3.30
N VAL A 282 -4.05 -20.93 3.37
CA VAL A 282 -4.58 -19.77 4.11
C VAL A 282 -4.77 -20.11 5.60
N LEU A 283 -5.08 -21.38 5.91
CA LEU A 283 -5.42 -21.87 7.24
C LEU A 283 -4.25 -22.50 8.00
N ASP A 284 -3.21 -22.95 7.30
CA ASP A 284 -2.08 -23.66 7.90
C ASP A 284 -1.20 -22.72 8.73
N LEU A 285 -1.14 -23.03 10.02
CA LEU A 285 -0.33 -22.35 11.02
C LEU A 285 1.06 -22.99 11.15
N ASN A 286 1.25 -24.20 10.61
CA ASN A 286 2.46 -25.01 10.73
C ASN A 286 3.40 -24.88 9.52
N GLU A 287 3.02 -24.13 8.48
CA GLU A 287 3.94 -23.78 7.39
C GLU A 287 5.24 -23.21 7.98
N THR A 288 6.38 -23.78 7.59
CA THR A 288 7.74 -23.32 7.90
C THR A 288 7.93 -21.82 7.63
N SER A 289 7.19 -21.27 6.65
CA SER A 289 7.17 -19.83 6.35
C SER A 289 6.67 -18.93 7.52
N ALA A 290 5.91 -19.48 8.47
CA ALA A 290 5.33 -18.76 9.61
C ALA A 290 6.11 -18.95 10.92
N SER A 291 6.64 -20.14 11.20
CA SER A 291 7.43 -20.46 12.42
C SER A 291 8.73 -19.65 12.50
N GLY A 292 9.40 -19.40 11.36
CA GLY A 292 10.67 -18.67 11.31
C GLY A 292 10.56 -17.15 11.45
N LYS A 293 9.36 -16.55 11.46
CA LYS A 293 9.19 -15.09 11.35
C LYS A 293 9.70 -14.30 12.54
N ILE A 294 9.43 -14.76 13.76
CA ILE A 294 9.92 -14.06 14.97
C ILE A 294 11.45 -14.11 15.03
N PRO A 295 12.10 -15.30 14.89
CA PRO A 295 13.56 -15.37 14.81
C PRO A 295 14.15 -14.50 13.69
N LEU A 296 13.52 -14.48 12.51
CA LEU A 296 13.91 -13.61 11.40
C LEU A 296 13.85 -12.12 11.78
N ILE A 297 12.75 -11.65 12.38
CA ILE A 297 12.61 -10.25 12.82
C ILE A 297 13.70 -9.89 13.83
N ILE A 298 13.97 -10.77 14.80
CA ILE A 298 15.02 -10.57 15.79
C ILE A 298 16.39 -10.50 15.13
N THR A 299 16.65 -11.36 14.14
CA THR A 299 17.89 -11.35 13.34
C THR A 299 18.11 -10.02 12.64
N ALA A 300 17.06 -9.47 12.05
CA ALA A 300 17.14 -8.19 11.36
C ALA A 300 17.35 -7.01 12.32
N ILE A 301 16.71 -7.02 13.50
CA ILE A 301 16.97 -6.04 14.56
C ILE A 301 18.42 -6.16 15.04
N TYR A 302 18.92 -7.38 15.24
CA TYR A 302 20.30 -7.63 15.66
C TYR A 302 21.32 -7.10 14.64
N ALA A 303 21.11 -7.37 13.36
CA ALA A 303 21.97 -6.84 12.29
C ALA A 303 22.01 -5.30 12.30
N LEU A 304 20.88 -4.64 12.56
CA LEU A 304 20.82 -3.19 12.70
C LEU A 304 21.50 -2.67 13.97
N LEU A 305 21.53 -3.45 15.05
CA LEU A 305 22.29 -3.08 16.25
C LEU A 305 23.80 -3.19 16.02
N LEU A 306 24.24 -4.20 15.24
CA LEU A 306 25.64 -4.35 14.85
C LEU A 306 26.10 -3.23 13.92
N SER A 307 25.25 -2.82 12.96
CA SER A 307 25.56 -1.72 12.04
C SER A 307 24.43 -0.69 11.96
N PRO A 308 24.38 0.27 12.91
CA PRO A 308 23.25 1.17 13.07
C PRO A 308 23.06 2.16 11.92
N LEU A 309 24.11 2.45 11.15
CA LEU A 309 24.10 3.39 10.03
C LEU A 309 23.83 2.73 8.67
N GLY A 310 23.86 1.40 8.60
CA GLY A 310 23.57 0.65 7.38
C GLY A 310 24.12 -0.77 7.43
N VAL A 311 23.30 -1.76 7.11
CA VAL A 311 23.68 -3.18 7.14
C VAL A 311 24.22 -3.63 5.78
N CYS A 312 25.48 -4.05 5.71
CA CYS A 312 26.05 -4.74 4.54
C CYS A 312 25.52 -6.19 4.45
N SER A 313 25.61 -6.81 3.28
CA SER A 313 25.30 -8.23 3.06
C SER A 313 26.09 -9.14 4.03
N THR A 314 27.39 -8.89 4.18
CA THR A 314 28.28 -9.63 5.10
C THR A 314 27.80 -9.59 6.55
N ILE A 315 27.53 -8.39 7.07
CA ILE A 315 27.03 -8.19 8.44
C ILE A 315 25.67 -8.87 8.63
N TYR A 316 24.81 -8.82 7.60
CA TYR A 316 23.52 -9.50 7.66
C TYR A 316 23.69 -11.03 7.70
N GLU A 317 24.59 -11.60 6.91
CA GLU A 317 24.87 -13.05 6.95
C GLU A 317 25.50 -13.48 8.28
N GLU A 318 26.42 -12.71 8.84
CA GLU A 318 26.96 -12.95 10.19
C GLU A 318 25.86 -12.98 11.25
N ALA A 319 24.94 -12.01 11.19
CA ALA A 319 23.78 -11.97 12.08
C ALA A 319 22.87 -13.20 11.90
N ARG A 320 22.66 -13.67 10.65
CA ARG A 320 21.85 -14.86 10.36
C ARG A 320 22.49 -16.13 10.90
N HIS A 321 23.79 -16.32 10.72
CA HIS A 321 24.51 -17.47 11.26
C HIS A 321 24.48 -17.49 12.78
N PHE A 322 24.76 -16.36 13.44
CA PHE A 322 24.68 -16.25 14.89
C PHE A 322 23.27 -16.54 15.43
N MET A 323 22.23 -16.04 14.76
CA MET A 323 20.85 -16.28 15.18
C MET A 323 20.38 -17.71 14.91
N TYR A 324 20.91 -18.35 13.87
CA TYR A 324 20.70 -19.77 13.65
C TYR A 324 21.27 -20.63 14.78
N GLU A 325 22.42 -20.28 15.33
CA GLU A 325 22.98 -20.97 16.51
C GLU A 325 22.11 -20.82 17.76
N ILE A 326 21.34 -19.74 17.89
CA ILE A 326 20.44 -19.50 19.03
C ILE A 326 19.09 -20.20 18.84
N PHE A 327 18.48 -20.06 17.66
CA PHE A 327 17.10 -20.49 17.42
C PHE A 327 17.00 -21.85 16.71
N HIS A 328 18.09 -22.39 16.17
CA HIS A 328 18.15 -23.66 15.43
C HIS A 328 17.06 -23.80 14.35
N THR A 329 16.79 -22.69 13.65
CA THR A 329 15.69 -22.55 12.69
C THR A 329 16.27 -22.27 11.30
N GLU A 330 16.20 -23.25 10.39
CA GLU A 330 16.81 -23.16 9.05
C GLU A 330 16.24 -21.99 8.21
N GLU A 331 15.02 -21.57 8.50
CA GLU A 331 14.34 -20.46 7.85
C GLU A 331 15.11 -19.14 7.97
N ILE A 332 15.90 -18.95 9.04
CA ILE A 332 16.76 -17.78 9.22
C ILE A 332 17.81 -17.70 8.11
N LEU A 333 18.34 -18.85 7.68
CA LEU A 333 19.37 -18.98 6.64
C LEU A 333 18.79 -19.03 5.22
N LYS A 334 17.49 -19.33 5.08
CA LYS A 334 16.80 -19.39 3.77
C LYS A 334 16.09 -18.10 3.40
N TYR A 335 15.46 -17.45 4.37
CA TYR A 335 14.63 -16.29 4.13
C TYR A 335 15.21 -15.02 4.74
N THR A 336 14.82 -13.90 4.17
CA THR A 336 15.07 -12.58 4.73
C THR A 336 13.91 -12.18 5.63
N ALA A 337 14.18 -11.38 6.66
CA ALA A 337 13.20 -11.04 7.69
C ALA A 337 12.07 -10.11 7.26
N HIS A 338 12.03 -9.79 5.96
CA HIS A 338 11.39 -8.59 5.44
C HIS A 338 9.93 -8.42 5.92
N ASN A 339 9.75 -7.49 6.84
CA ASN A 339 8.47 -6.87 7.10
C ASN A 339 8.63 -5.35 6.97
N GLY A 340 7.54 -4.64 6.67
CA GLY A 340 7.59 -3.24 6.25
C GLY A 340 8.06 -2.32 7.38
N ILE A 341 7.91 -2.76 8.63
CA ILE A 341 8.39 -2.05 9.81
C ILE A 341 9.90 -2.21 9.90
N VAL A 342 10.41 -3.43 9.96
CA VAL A 342 11.84 -3.77 10.05
C VAL A 342 12.62 -3.11 8.92
N ASN A 343 12.07 -3.11 7.70
CA ASN A 343 12.70 -2.48 6.55
C ASN A 343 12.90 -0.96 6.70
N ILE A 344 12.18 -0.27 7.59
CA ILE A 344 12.48 1.13 7.91
C ILE A 344 13.92 1.28 8.40
N GLY A 345 14.39 0.38 9.25
CA GLY A 345 15.76 0.43 9.76
C GLY A 345 16.80 0.14 8.67
N PHE A 346 16.53 -0.84 7.81
CA PHE A 346 17.40 -1.19 6.68
C PHE A 346 17.48 -0.09 5.62
N GLU A 347 16.40 0.68 5.44
CA GLU A 347 16.31 1.73 4.43
C GLU A 347 16.77 3.10 4.96
N TYR A 348 16.66 3.32 6.28
CA TYR A 348 16.81 4.64 6.91
C TYR A 348 17.62 4.66 8.20
N THR A 349 18.42 3.63 8.50
CA THR A 349 19.22 3.48 9.73
C THR A 349 18.37 3.25 10.98
N VAL A 350 19.00 2.96 12.12
CA VAL A 350 18.30 2.87 13.43
C VAL A 350 17.57 4.17 13.79
N ILE A 351 18.07 5.33 13.34
CA ILE A 351 17.42 6.64 13.53
C ILE A 351 16.07 6.68 12.79
N GLY A 352 15.97 5.97 11.66
CA GLY A 352 14.73 5.81 10.90
C GLY A 352 13.58 5.28 11.75
N TYR A 353 13.83 4.32 12.65
CA TYR A 353 12.80 3.81 13.57
C TYR A 353 12.30 4.89 14.51
N LEU A 354 13.21 5.64 15.14
CA LEU A 354 12.84 6.72 16.07
C LEU A 354 11.95 7.75 15.38
N LEU A 355 12.32 8.14 14.16
CA LEU A 355 11.52 9.07 13.36
C LEU A 355 10.18 8.48 12.93
N PHE A 356 10.14 7.20 12.57
CA PHE A 356 8.91 6.52 12.19
C PHE A 356 7.91 6.46 13.35
N PHE A 357 8.35 6.06 14.54
CA PHE A 357 7.48 6.07 15.73
C PHE A 357 7.08 7.50 16.12
N TYR A 358 8.00 8.46 16.03
CA TYR A 358 7.69 9.86 16.29
C TYR A 358 6.67 10.43 15.29
N PHE A 359 6.76 10.06 14.02
CA PHE A 359 5.79 10.40 12.98
C PHE A 359 4.38 9.91 13.34
N PHE A 360 4.22 8.63 13.69
CA PHE A 360 2.93 8.08 14.10
C PHE A 360 2.40 8.70 15.40
N TYR A 361 3.28 9.00 16.37
CA TYR A 361 2.91 9.76 17.57
C TYR A 361 2.30 11.13 17.22
N LEU A 362 2.91 11.87 16.30
CA LEU A 362 2.39 13.16 15.84
C LEU A 362 1.08 13.03 15.09
N LEU A 363 0.92 12.01 14.24
CA LEU A 363 -0.36 11.71 13.60
C LEU A 363 -1.43 11.43 14.66
N PHE A 364 -1.15 10.57 15.63
CA PHE A 364 -2.11 10.26 16.70
C PHE A 364 -2.49 11.50 17.53
N LYS A 365 -1.51 12.35 17.87
CA LYS A 365 -1.77 13.65 18.53
C LYS A 365 -2.65 14.56 17.69
N ALA A 366 -2.45 14.60 16.37
CA ALA A 366 -3.30 15.36 15.45
C ALA A 366 -4.73 14.79 15.35
N SER A 367 -4.91 13.47 15.48
CA SER A 367 -6.21 12.79 15.42
C SER A 367 -7.20 13.27 16.50
N LYS A 368 -6.67 13.77 17.62
CA LYS A 368 -7.48 14.31 18.72
C LYS A 368 -8.33 15.51 18.30
N LYS A 369 -7.98 16.16 17.18
CA LYS A 369 -8.74 17.30 16.61
C LYS A 369 -9.95 16.87 15.80
N LEU A 370 -10.00 15.61 15.39
CA LEU A 370 -11.12 15.04 14.64
C LEU A 370 -12.29 14.69 15.56
N ARG A 371 -13.50 14.65 14.98
CA ARG A 371 -14.71 14.16 15.65
C ARG A 371 -14.51 12.70 16.08
N LYS A 372 -15.18 12.28 17.17
CA LYS A 372 -15.03 10.92 17.72
C LYS A 372 -15.29 9.82 16.67
N SER A 373 -16.27 10.01 15.80
CA SER A 373 -16.59 9.09 14.70
C SER A 373 -15.47 9.00 13.66
N ASP A 374 -14.93 10.13 13.21
CA ASP A 374 -13.82 10.18 12.25
C ASP A 374 -12.54 9.60 12.86
N ARG A 375 -12.30 9.84 14.16
CA ARG A 375 -11.17 9.23 14.86
C ARG A 375 -11.24 7.70 14.87
N LYS A 376 -12.42 7.13 15.14
CA LYS A 376 -12.63 5.67 15.08
C LYS A 376 -12.36 5.12 13.68
N LEU A 377 -12.81 5.83 12.64
CA LEU A 377 -12.48 5.48 11.25
C LEU A 377 -10.97 5.42 11.04
N TRP A 378 -10.25 6.48 11.40
CA TRP A 378 -8.80 6.55 11.17
C TRP A 378 -8.02 5.51 11.96
N VAL A 379 -8.44 5.19 13.19
CA VAL A 379 -7.86 4.08 13.96
C VAL A 379 -8.07 2.75 13.23
N ALA A 380 -9.28 2.46 12.75
CA ALA A 380 -9.56 1.23 12.01
C ALA A 380 -8.73 1.12 10.72
N LEU A 381 -8.63 2.22 9.95
CA LEU A 381 -7.82 2.26 8.73
C LEU A 381 -6.32 2.05 9.01
N ILE A 382 -5.80 2.66 10.08
CA ILE A 382 -4.39 2.49 10.48
C ILE A 382 -4.13 1.05 10.95
N VAL A 383 -5.02 0.48 11.76
CA VAL A 383 -4.89 -0.91 12.22
C VAL A 383 -4.90 -1.88 11.04
N ALA A 384 -5.87 -1.75 10.12
CA ALA A 384 -5.95 -2.56 8.92
C ALA A 384 -4.67 -2.44 8.06
N TYR A 385 -4.16 -1.22 7.90
CA TYR A 385 -2.90 -0.98 7.21
C TYR A 385 -1.70 -1.67 7.89
N PHE A 386 -1.53 -1.54 9.20
CA PHE A 386 -0.42 -2.20 9.91
C PHE A 386 -0.50 -3.73 9.86
N PHE A 387 -1.72 -4.30 9.87
CA PHE A 387 -1.90 -5.72 9.61
C PHE A 387 -1.38 -6.11 8.23
N GLN A 388 -1.72 -5.39 7.16
CA GLN A 388 -1.15 -5.63 5.84
C GLN A 388 0.39 -5.58 5.86
N GLN A 389 0.97 -4.54 6.47
CA GLN A 389 2.42 -4.32 6.45
C GLN A 389 3.24 -5.30 7.27
N SER A 390 2.64 -5.94 8.25
CA SER A 390 3.34 -6.91 9.10
C SER A 390 3.77 -8.16 8.33
N PHE A 391 3.24 -8.36 7.11
CA PHE A 391 3.49 -9.53 6.27
C PHE A 391 4.15 -9.20 4.93
N HIS A 392 4.47 -7.93 4.66
CA HIS A 392 5.11 -7.54 3.42
C HIS A 392 6.22 -6.52 3.62
N ASN A 393 7.07 -6.39 2.61
CA ASN A 393 8.37 -5.74 2.71
C ASN A 393 8.29 -4.21 2.51
N MET A 394 7.22 -3.71 1.89
CA MET A 394 7.11 -2.30 1.51
C MET A 394 6.21 -1.58 2.49
N GLY A 395 6.78 -0.98 3.53
CA GLY A 395 6.06 -0.10 4.46
C GLY A 395 5.90 1.35 3.96
N LEU A 396 5.25 2.16 4.79
CA LEU A 396 5.18 3.61 4.63
C LEU A 396 6.60 4.17 4.64
N PHE A 397 6.91 5.06 3.70
CA PHE A 397 8.27 5.53 3.39
C PHE A 397 9.20 4.50 2.71
N VAL A 398 8.92 3.20 2.66
CA VAL A 398 9.79 2.24 1.95
C VAL A 398 9.40 2.12 0.47
N GLY A 399 8.12 1.82 0.21
CA GLY A 399 7.67 1.57 -1.16
C GLY A 399 6.16 1.37 -1.34
N ASP A 400 5.37 1.53 -0.28
CA ASP A 400 3.91 1.51 -0.39
C ASP A 400 3.40 2.89 -0.84
N PHE A 401 3.20 3.05 -2.14
CA PHE A 401 2.57 4.25 -2.70
C PHE A 401 1.09 4.35 -2.37
N PRO A 402 0.30 3.27 -2.48
CA PRO A 402 -1.13 3.35 -2.25
C PRO A 402 -1.55 3.83 -0.84
N VAL A 403 -0.80 3.53 0.23
CA VAL A 403 -1.10 4.09 1.58
C VAL A 403 -0.94 5.62 1.65
N LEU A 404 -0.11 6.22 0.78
CA LEU A 404 0.09 7.67 0.76
C LEU A 404 -1.18 8.43 0.40
N LEU A 405 -2.08 7.80 -0.38
CA LEU A 405 -3.42 8.30 -0.64
C LEU A 405 -4.23 8.45 0.65
N ILE A 406 -4.17 7.41 1.50
CA ILE A 406 -4.87 7.35 2.78
C ILE A 406 -4.29 8.38 3.76
N LEU A 407 -2.96 8.52 3.79
CA LEU A 407 -2.30 9.58 4.55
C LEU A 407 -2.72 10.98 4.06
N ALA A 408 -2.82 11.20 2.74
CA ALA A 408 -3.26 12.48 2.20
C ALA A 408 -4.70 12.83 2.62
N LEU A 409 -5.61 11.85 2.59
CA LEU A 409 -6.99 12.00 3.10
C LEU A 409 -7.00 12.36 4.60
N TYR A 410 -6.15 11.71 5.39
CA TYR A 410 -6.03 12.00 6.83
C TYR A 410 -5.61 13.44 7.10
N ILE A 411 -4.55 13.88 6.41
CA ILE A 411 -4.03 15.25 6.54
C ILE A 411 -5.07 16.29 6.11
N PHE A 412 -5.82 15.99 5.04
CA PHE A 412 -6.91 16.84 4.58
C PHE A 412 -8.02 16.97 5.64
N ASP A 413 -8.52 15.86 6.18
CA ASP A 413 -9.56 15.85 7.22
C ASP A 413 -9.14 16.66 8.47
N ILE A 414 -7.90 16.49 8.92
CA ILE A 414 -7.37 17.27 10.04
C ILE A 414 -7.35 18.76 9.70
N SER A 415 -6.94 19.12 8.49
CA SER A 415 -6.86 20.53 8.07
C SER A 415 -8.23 21.22 8.07
N LEU A 416 -9.29 20.50 7.68
CA LEU A 416 -10.67 21.01 7.71
C LEU A 416 -11.20 21.21 9.14
N SER A 417 -10.85 20.31 10.07
CA SER A 417 -11.36 20.36 11.45
C SER A 417 -11.02 21.66 12.19
N LYS A 418 -9.91 22.33 11.83
CA LYS A 418 -9.47 23.59 12.42
C LYS A 418 -10.39 24.77 12.06
N ASN A 419 -10.97 24.76 10.87
CA ASN A 419 -11.85 25.83 10.39
C ASN A 419 -13.22 25.82 11.09
N TYR A 420 -13.67 24.65 11.56
CA TYR A 420 -14.93 24.53 12.32
C TYR A 420 -14.84 25.07 13.75
N LYS A 421 -13.70 24.88 14.44
CA LYS A 421 -13.51 25.43 15.80
C LYS A 421 -13.41 26.96 15.81
N ASN A 422 -12.79 27.56 14.80
CA ASN A 422 -12.68 29.03 14.75
C ASN A 422 -14.03 29.71 14.42
N ARG A 423 -14.92 29.05 13.66
CA ARG A 423 -16.26 29.59 13.34
C ARG A 423 -17.28 29.46 14.47
N SER A 424 -17.11 28.49 15.38
CA SER A 424 -18.00 28.32 16.54
C SER A 424 -17.67 29.24 17.71
N VAL A 425 -16.45 29.80 17.75
CA VAL A 425 -16.01 30.76 18.77
C VAL A 425 -16.26 32.21 18.33
N SER A 426 -16.36 32.48 17.03
CA SER A 426 -16.62 33.83 16.49
C SER A 426 -18.10 34.12 16.23
N GLY A 427 -19.00 33.24 16.64
CA GLY A 427 -20.45 33.37 16.46
C GLY A 427 -21.22 33.11 17.75
N GLY A 428 -20.55 33.22 18.90
CA GLY A 428 -21.14 33.19 20.24
C GLY A 428 -21.08 34.56 20.87
#